data_AF-A0A8H2JCR6-F1
#
_entry.id   AF-A0A8H2JCR6-F1
#
_cell.length_a   1.000
_cell.length_b   1.000
_cell.length_c   1.000
_cell.angle_alpha   90.00
_cell.angle_beta   90.00
_cell.angle_gamma   90.00
#
_symmetry.space_group_name_H-M   'P 1'
#
loop_
_entity.id
_entity.type
_entity.pdbx_description
1 polymer ?
#
loop_
_entity_poly.entity_id
_entity_poly.type
_entity_poly.pdbx_seq_one_letter_code
_entity_poly.pdbx_strand_id
1 'polypeptide(L)'
;MGAVLAVIAMKTHGFGLVGPEPRRAQDVARDRCQTDVRKQLASPESAQLSDVRAVTGTLETDGQDMFPLMTDEPLKGVDHSRITVWNVSGIVDAKAEAGGTIHDPFTCRAYFVDGNLADTLVLFDHAH
;
A
#
# COMPACT_ATOMS: atom_id res chain seq x y z
N MET A 1 -33.52 -18.47 56.15
CA MET A 1 -32.50 -18.73 55.12
C MET A 1 -32.82 -17.84 53.93
N GLY A 2 -31.99 -16.81 53.70
CA GLY A 2 -32.20 -15.82 52.65
C GLY A 2 -31.43 -16.22 51.38
N ALA A 3 -31.99 -15.90 50.22
CA ALA A 3 -31.29 -15.93 48.95
C ALA A 3 -31.67 -14.67 48.18
N VAL A 4 -30.70 -13.75 48.05
CA VAL A 4 -30.78 -12.55 47.23
C VAL A 4 -30.34 -12.94 45.83
N LEU A 5 -31.22 -12.79 44.83
CA LEU A 5 -30.84 -12.93 43.42
C LEU A 5 -30.46 -11.54 42.90
N ALA A 6 -29.17 -11.38 42.60
CA ALA A 6 -28.55 -10.17 42.11
C ALA A 6 -29.02 -9.85 40.68
N VAL A 7 -29.40 -8.59 40.46
CA VAL A 7 -29.71 -8.04 39.14
C VAL A 7 -28.39 -7.77 38.44
N ILE A 8 -28.06 -8.55 37.40
CA ILE A 8 -26.86 -8.30 36.60
C ILE A 8 -27.18 -7.15 35.65
N ALA A 9 -26.74 -5.95 36.02
CA ALA A 9 -26.73 -4.81 35.12
C ALA A 9 -25.72 -5.09 33.99
N MET A 10 -26.23 -5.51 32.83
CA MET A 10 -25.44 -5.61 31.61
C MET A 10 -25.16 -4.18 31.15
N LYS A 11 -23.94 -3.71 31.42
CA LYS A 11 -23.41 -2.46 30.89
C LYS A 11 -23.30 -2.60 29.38
N THR A 12 -24.33 -2.17 28.65
CA THR A 12 -24.30 -2.00 27.21
C THR A 12 -23.28 -0.91 26.90
N HIS A 13 -22.03 -1.33 26.69
CA HIS A 13 -21.03 -0.48 26.07
C HIS A 13 -21.53 -0.15 24.66
N GLY A 14 -21.84 1.12 24.44
CA GLY A 14 -22.40 1.64 23.21
C GLY A 14 -21.58 1.21 22.01
N PHE A 15 -22.24 0.56 21.06
CA PHE A 15 -21.78 0.45 19.69
C PHE A 15 -21.85 1.86 19.07
N GLY A 16 -20.79 2.63 19.27
CA GLY A 16 -20.42 3.63 18.27
C GLY A 16 -20.00 2.85 17.04
N LEU A 17 -20.84 2.84 16.00
CA LEU A 17 -20.41 2.45 14.66
C LEU A 17 -19.45 3.53 14.18
N VAL A 18 -18.20 3.36 14.58
CA VAL A 18 -17.01 4.04 14.07
C VAL A 18 -17.07 3.89 12.54
N GLY A 19 -17.37 4.98 11.83
CA GLY A 19 -17.05 5.06 10.40
C GLY A 19 -15.56 4.71 10.23
N PRO A 20 -15.14 4.16 9.08
CA PRO A 20 -13.78 3.65 8.92
C PRO A 20 -12.78 4.68 9.43
N GLU A 21 -12.01 4.32 10.46
CA GLU A 21 -10.93 5.20 10.94
C GLU A 21 -10.07 5.59 9.74
N PRO A 22 -9.51 6.82 9.71
CA PRO A 22 -8.60 7.22 8.65
C PRO A 22 -7.51 6.15 8.53
N ARG A 23 -7.53 5.37 7.44
CA ARG A 23 -6.50 4.37 7.20
C ARG A 23 -5.18 5.11 7.16
N ARG A 24 -4.18 4.60 7.89
CA ARG A 24 -2.86 5.23 7.88
C ARG A 24 -2.36 5.24 6.43
N ALA A 25 -1.73 6.34 6.00
CA ALA A 25 -1.19 6.46 4.65
C ALA A 25 -0.28 5.28 4.29
N GLN A 26 0.43 4.73 5.27
CA GLN A 26 1.22 3.49 5.17
C GLN A 26 0.39 2.28 4.71
N ASP A 27 -0.79 2.05 5.30
CA ASP A 27 -1.66 0.93 4.93
C ASP A 27 -2.24 1.13 3.52
N VAL A 28 -2.63 2.37 3.19
CA VAL A 28 -3.11 2.72 1.85
C VAL A 28 -2.03 2.51 0.79
N ALA A 29 -0.80 2.95 1.08
CA ALA A 29 0.36 2.76 0.21
C ALA A 29 0.61 1.26 -0.04
N ARG A 30 0.65 0.46 1.05
CA ARG A 30 0.85 -0.98 0.97
C ARG A 30 -0.22 -1.65 0.11
N ASP A 31 -1.49 -1.44 0.42
CA ASP A 31 -2.59 -2.13 -0.23
C ASP A 31 -2.68 -1.75 -1.73
N ARG A 32 -2.45 -0.47 -2.04
CA ARG A 32 -2.41 0.01 -3.42
C ARG A 32 -1.24 -0.60 -4.19
N CYS A 33 -0.03 -0.54 -3.64
CA CYS A 33 1.15 -1.07 -4.29
C CYS A 33 1.04 -2.57 -4.55
N GLN A 34 0.52 -3.36 -3.60
CA GLN A 34 0.28 -4.78 -3.84
C GLN A 34 -0.70 -5.02 -4.99
N THR A 35 -1.74 -4.19 -5.10
CA THR A 35 -2.72 -4.28 -6.19
C THR A 35 -2.05 -4.00 -7.54
N ASP A 36 -1.25 -2.95 -7.62
CA ASP A 36 -0.63 -2.54 -8.89
C ASP A 36 0.52 -3.45 -9.30
N VAL A 37 1.30 -3.98 -8.34
CA VAL A 37 2.27 -5.06 -8.61
C VAL A 37 1.57 -6.26 -9.22
N ARG A 38 0.46 -6.73 -8.62
CA ARG A 38 -0.30 -7.89 -9.14
C ARG A 38 -0.78 -7.68 -10.56
N LYS A 39 -1.23 -6.47 -10.91
CA LYS A 39 -1.71 -6.15 -12.28
C LYS A 39 -0.63 -6.25 -13.35
N GLN A 40 0.63 -6.10 -12.97
CA GLN A 40 1.75 -6.20 -13.91
C GLN A 40 2.26 -7.65 -14.08
N LEU A 41 1.73 -8.61 -13.30
CA LEU A 41 2.11 -10.02 -13.41
C LEU A 41 1.29 -10.74 -14.46
N ALA A 42 1.91 -11.75 -15.08
CA ALA A 42 1.29 -12.71 -15.99
C ALA A 42 0.05 -13.40 -15.41
N SER A 43 0.10 -13.77 -14.13
CA SER A 43 -0.96 -14.52 -13.44
C SER A 43 -1.31 -13.89 -12.09
N PRO A 44 -2.04 -12.75 -12.08
CA PRO A 44 -2.29 -11.92 -10.90
C PRO A 44 -2.93 -12.66 -9.71
N GLU A 45 -3.87 -13.57 -10.01
CA GLU A 45 -4.66 -14.29 -9.00
C GLU A 45 -3.87 -15.38 -8.28
N SER A 46 -2.85 -15.94 -8.94
CA SER A 46 -1.98 -16.96 -8.35
C SER A 46 -0.75 -16.39 -7.64
N ALA A 47 -0.51 -15.08 -7.82
CA ALA A 47 0.62 -14.42 -7.22
C ALA A 47 0.47 -14.32 -5.69
N GLN A 48 1.53 -14.56 -4.96
CA GLN A 48 1.61 -14.33 -3.52
C GLN A 48 2.61 -13.20 -3.27
N LEU A 49 2.23 -12.26 -2.41
CA LEU A 49 3.11 -11.18 -2.00
C LEU A 49 3.39 -11.36 -0.52
N SER A 50 4.66 -11.38 -0.16
CA SER A 50 5.15 -11.63 1.19
C SER A 50 6.15 -10.54 1.62
N ASP A 51 6.36 -10.45 2.94
CA ASP A 51 7.28 -9.48 3.57
C ASP A 51 7.06 -8.01 3.16
N VAL A 52 5.83 -7.65 2.81
CA VAL A 52 5.52 -6.32 2.29
C VAL A 52 5.61 -5.27 3.40
N ARG A 53 6.51 -4.31 3.23
CA ARG A 53 6.77 -3.22 4.18
C ARG A 53 6.69 -1.89 3.46
N ALA A 54 6.03 -0.93 4.09
CA ALA A 54 5.94 0.43 3.62
C ALA A 54 6.74 1.35 4.54
N VAL A 55 7.71 2.07 3.99
CA VAL A 55 8.55 3.04 4.70
C VAL A 55 8.48 4.39 4.00
N THR A 56 8.64 5.49 4.74
CA THR A 56 8.71 6.82 4.14
C THR A 56 9.97 6.94 3.28
N GLY A 57 9.80 7.33 2.03
CA GLY A 57 10.88 7.60 1.08
C GLY A 57 11.12 9.09 0.89
N THR A 58 12.29 9.43 0.35
CA THR A 58 12.59 10.78 -0.12
C THR A 58 12.14 10.91 -1.57
N LEU A 59 11.56 12.04 -1.95
CA LEU A 59 11.25 12.35 -3.35
C LEU A 59 12.55 12.55 -4.15
N GLU A 60 12.74 11.75 -5.20
CA GLU A 60 13.95 11.71 -6.04
C GLU A 60 13.70 12.39 -7.39
N THR A 61 13.74 13.72 -7.39
CA THR A 61 13.36 14.57 -8.55
C THR A 61 14.24 14.36 -9.79
N ASP A 62 15.47 13.91 -9.60
CA ASP A 62 16.44 13.65 -10.67
C ASP A 62 16.67 12.14 -10.90
N GLY A 63 15.87 11.29 -10.24
CA GLY A 63 16.00 9.84 -10.28
C GLY A 63 14.72 9.16 -10.78
N GLN A 64 14.29 8.14 -10.04
CA GLN A 64 13.12 7.33 -10.39
C GLN A 64 11.79 8.12 -10.39
N ASP A 65 11.70 9.23 -9.66
CA ASP A 65 10.49 10.05 -9.62
C ASP A 65 10.46 11.14 -10.71
N MET A 66 11.58 11.38 -11.41
CA MET A 66 11.67 12.44 -12.43
C MET A 66 10.58 12.30 -13.48
N PHE A 67 10.39 11.10 -14.01
CA PHE A 67 9.42 10.86 -15.07
C PHE A 67 7.97 11.06 -14.56
N PRO A 68 7.53 10.38 -13.48
CA PRO A 68 6.20 10.64 -12.90
C PRO A 68 5.92 12.11 -12.61
N LEU A 69 6.88 12.85 -12.06
CA LEU A 69 6.73 14.28 -11.75
C LEU A 69 6.57 15.16 -13.00
N MET A 70 7.01 14.71 -14.17
CA MET A 70 6.91 15.46 -15.44
C MET A 70 5.73 15.04 -16.30
N THR A 71 5.36 13.75 -16.26
CA THR A 71 4.39 13.16 -17.19
C THR A 71 3.04 12.85 -16.55
N ASP A 72 3.02 12.49 -15.28
CA ASP A 72 1.82 11.93 -14.67
C ASP A 72 0.95 13.06 -14.16
N GLU A 73 -0.24 13.19 -14.74
CA GLU A 73 -1.19 14.28 -14.47
C GLU A 73 -1.49 14.50 -12.97
N PRO A 74 -1.54 13.47 -12.10
CA PRO A 74 -1.72 13.66 -10.66
C PRO A 74 -0.55 14.34 -9.94
N LEU A 75 0.67 14.30 -10.51
CA LEU A 75 1.91 14.78 -9.88
C LEU A 75 2.49 16.00 -10.61
N LYS A 76 2.19 16.14 -11.89
CA LYS A 76 2.72 17.19 -12.75
C LYS A 76 2.34 18.59 -12.25
N GLY A 77 3.35 19.40 -11.99
CA GLY A 77 3.18 20.79 -11.53
C GLY A 77 2.72 20.92 -10.08
N VAL A 78 2.66 19.81 -9.32
CA VAL A 78 2.45 19.84 -7.87
C VAL A 78 3.74 20.30 -7.20
N ASP A 79 3.62 21.17 -6.19
CA ASP A 79 4.75 21.57 -5.37
C ASP A 79 5.33 20.35 -4.62
N HIS A 80 6.62 20.06 -4.81
CA HIS A 80 7.29 18.89 -4.25
C HIS A 80 7.20 18.82 -2.71
N SER A 81 7.07 19.96 -2.01
CA SER A 81 6.90 19.98 -0.55
C SER A 81 5.57 19.40 -0.07
N ARG A 82 4.57 19.31 -0.97
CA ARG A 82 3.25 18.70 -0.70
C ARG A 82 3.24 17.21 -1.00
N ILE A 83 4.30 16.70 -1.64
CA ILE A 83 4.41 15.30 -2.05
C ILE A 83 5.12 14.52 -0.93
N THR A 84 4.43 13.52 -0.40
CA THR A 84 5.01 12.52 0.49
C THR A 84 5.13 11.20 -0.27
N VAL A 85 6.29 10.55 -0.17
CA VAL A 85 6.53 9.28 -0.85
C VAL A 85 6.59 8.14 0.16
N TRP A 86 5.94 7.03 -0.19
CA TRP A 86 6.05 5.76 0.51
C TRP A 86 6.71 4.73 -0.39
N ASN A 87 7.84 4.18 0.06
CA ASN A 87 8.50 3.06 -0.59
C ASN A 87 7.95 1.77 0.01
N VAL A 88 7.26 1.01 -0.82
CA VAL A 88 6.69 -0.29 -0.50
C VAL A 88 7.55 -1.36 -1.15
N SER A 89 8.25 -2.15 -0.36
CA SER A 89 9.04 -3.27 -0.84
C SER A 89 8.49 -4.58 -0.32
N GLY A 90 8.76 -5.67 -1.04
CA GLY A 90 8.39 -7.01 -0.64
C GLY A 90 8.90 -8.03 -1.64
N ILE A 91 8.46 -9.27 -1.47
CA ILE A 91 8.76 -10.35 -2.40
C ILE A 91 7.48 -10.77 -3.10
N VAL A 92 7.57 -11.06 -4.39
CA VAL A 92 6.49 -11.62 -5.19
C VAL A 92 6.83 -13.02 -5.67
N ASP A 93 5.96 -13.96 -5.31
CA ASP A 93 5.93 -15.32 -5.84
C ASP A 93 4.85 -15.40 -6.91
N ALA A 94 5.20 -15.56 -8.18
CA ALA A 94 4.21 -15.63 -9.26
C ALA A 94 4.58 -16.64 -10.33
N LYS A 95 3.61 -17.07 -11.15
CA LYS A 95 3.93 -17.91 -12.30
C LYS A 95 4.50 -17.06 -13.43
N ALA A 96 5.65 -17.48 -13.97
CA ALA A 96 6.20 -16.93 -15.19
C ALA A 96 5.45 -17.46 -16.41
N GLU A 97 5.43 -16.65 -17.48
CA GLU A 97 4.89 -17.01 -18.79
C GLU A 97 5.53 -18.30 -19.35
N ALA A 98 6.80 -18.55 -19.05
CA ALA A 98 7.55 -19.73 -19.49
C ALA A 98 7.25 -21.02 -18.69
N GLY A 99 6.33 -20.99 -17.72
CA GLY A 99 5.91 -22.19 -16.97
C GLY A 99 6.67 -22.48 -15.67
N GLY A 100 7.38 -21.48 -15.11
CA GLY A 100 8.06 -21.55 -13.80
C GLY A 100 7.38 -20.70 -12.72
N THR A 101 7.93 -20.69 -11.50
CA THR A 101 7.57 -19.71 -10.46
C THR A 101 8.72 -18.72 -10.31
N ILE A 102 8.43 -17.43 -10.42
CA ILE A 102 9.34 -16.32 -10.11
C ILE A 102 9.24 -15.99 -8.63
N HIS A 103 10.37 -15.63 -8.03
CA HIS A 103 10.49 -15.23 -6.63
C HIS A 103 11.39 -14.00 -6.61
N ASP A 104 10.78 -12.85 -6.88
CA ASP A 104 11.54 -11.63 -7.16
C ASP A 104 11.20 -10.54 -6.13
N PRO A 105 12.20 -9.75 -5.70
CA PRO A 105 11.91 -8.55 -4.95
C PRO A 105 11.19 -7.53 -5.85
N PHE A 106 10.22 -6.84 -5.28
CA PHE A 106 9.58 -5.69 -5.95
C PHE A 106 9.75 -4.45 -5.09
N THR A 107 9.80 -3.29 -5.76
CA THR A 107 9.67 -1.99 -5.11
C THR A 107 8.53 -1.24 -5.79
N CYS A 108 7.65 -0.64 -4.99
CA CYS A 108 6.60 0.24 -5.47
C CYS A 108 6.64 1.54 -4.67
N ARG A 109 6.58 2.67 -5.36
CA ARG A 109 6.52 3.99 -4.76
C ARG A 109 5.10 4.48 -4.83
N ALA A 110 4.54 4.90 -3.70
CA ALA A 110 3.23 5.51 -3.63
C ALA A 110 3.37 6.99 -3.29
N TYR A 111 2.81 7.85 -4.14
CA TYR A 111 2.89 9.29 -4.03
C TYR A 111 1.61 9.81 -3.39
N PHE A 112 1.77 10.59 -2.34
CA PHE A 112 0.67 11.24 -1.65
C PHE A 112 0.79 12.75 -1.79
N VAL A 113 -0.28 13.42 -2.18
CA VAL A 113 -0.38 14.88 -2.24
C VAL A 113 -1.32 15.34 -1.14
N ASP A 114 -0.81 16.13 -0.20
CA ASP A 114 -1.53 16.58 1.00
C ASP A 114 -2.21 15.43 1.78
N GLY A 115 -1.56 14.26 1.81
CA GLY A 115 -2.07 13.08 2.51
C GLY A 115 -3.07 12.22 1.73
N ASN A 116 -3.38 12.55 0.47
CA ASN A 116 -4.20 11.72 -0.42
C ASN A 116 -3.32 10.98 -1.42
N LEU A 117 -3.57 9.68 -1.62
CA LEU A 117 -2.89 8.89 -2.65
C LEU A 117 -3.19 9.49 -4.03
N ALA A 118 -2.15 9.95 -4.72
CA ALA A 118 -2.24 10.57 -6.05
C ALA A 118 -1.85 9.58 -7.14
N ASP A 119 -0.75 8.85 -6.94
CA ASP A 119 -0.25 7.89 -7.94
C ASP A 119 0.66 6.82 -7.33
N THR A 120 1.03 5.83 -8.13
CA THR A 120 1.97 4.76 -7.78
C THR A 120 2.88 4.37 -8.94
N LEU A 121 4.17 4.18 -8.66
CA LEU A 121 5.16 3.67 -9.60
C LEU A 121 5.63 2.29 -9.13
N VAL A 122 5.39 1.25 -9.93
CA VAL A 122 5.93 -0.10 -9.67
C VAL A 122 7.23 -0.27 -10.43
N LEU A 123 8.25 -0.75 -9.72
CA LEU A 123 9.60 -1.02 -10.21
C LEU A 123 9.92 -2.49 -9.93
N PHE A 124 10.01 -3.28 -10.99
CA PHE A 124 10.56 -4.63 -10.89
C PHE A 124 12.07 -4.57 -11.11
N ASP A 125 12.82 -5.16 -10.18
CA ASP A 125 14.24 -5.38 -10.36
C ASP A 125 14.41 -6.66 -11.19
N HIS A 126 14.27 -6.54 -12.50
CA HIS A 126 14.62 -7.62 -13.40
C HIS A 126 16.14 -7.63 -13.54
N ALA A 127 16.82 -8.55 -12.86
CA ALA A 127 18.20 -8.87 -13.19
C ALA A 127 18.25 -9.31 -14.66
N HIS A 128 18.82 -8.45 -15.51
CA HIS A 128 19.01 -8.68 -16.94
C HIS A 128 20.00 -9.81 -17.23
#